data_AF-A0A358QL12-F1
#
_entry.id   AF-A0A358QL12-F1
#
_cell.length_a   1.000
_cell.length_b   1.000
_cell.length_c   1.000
_cell.angle_alpha   90.00
_cell.angle_beta   90.00
_cell.angle_gamma   90.00
#
_symmetry.space_group_name_H-M   'P 1'
#
loop_
_entity.id
_entity.type
_entity.pdbx_description
1 polymer ?
#
loop_
_entity_poly.entity_id
_entity_poly.type
_entity_poly.pdbx_seq_one_letter_code
_entity_poly.pdbx_strand_id
1 'polypeptide(L)' 'MVVDDAAQEHGVRVVSVEAERVTGAIVWSRWASGEPRLQLEVVHALIREMDEVVAALAEMGAAVIRPIVAQRSVS' A
#
# COMPACT_ATOMS: atom_id res chain seq x y z
N MET A 1 -8.82 -11.58 4.19
CA MET A 1 -9.06 -10.24 4.77
C MET A 1 -8.64 -9.24 3.71
N VAL A 2 -9.41 -8.18 3.52
CA VAL A 2 -9.15 -7.14 2.50
C VAL A 2 -9.25 -5.79 3.21
N VAL A 3 -8.37 -4.86 2.87
CA VAL A 3 -8.42 -3.48 3.35
C VAL A 3 -8.80 -2.59 2.17
N ASP A 4 -9.75 -1.68 2.37
CA ASP A 4 -10.18 -0.72 1.35
C ASP A 4 -9.48 0.64 1.48
N ASP A 5 -9.73 1.54 0.52
CA ASP A 5 -9.16 2.89 0.48
C ASP A 5 -9.69 3.81 1.61
N ALA A 6 -10.73 3.38 2.34
CA ALA A 6 -11.28 4.09 3.49
C ALA A 6 -10.68 3.59 4.82
N ALA A 7 -9.60 2.79 4.77
CA ALA A 7 -8.97 2.18 5.93
C ALA A 7 -9.93 1.27 6.73
N GLN A 8 -10.88 0.62 6.05
CA GLN A 8 -11.70 -0.44 6.62
C GLN A 8 -11.10 -1.80 6.34
N GLU A 9 -10.98 -2.60 7.38
CA GLU A 9 -10.62 -4.01 7.29
C GLU A 9 -11.89 -4.86 7.22
N HIS A 10 -11.97 -5.70 6.19
CA HIS A 10 -13.09 -6.61 5.96
C HIS A 10 -12.67 -8.08 6.11
N GLY A 11 -13.41 -8.78 6.96
CA GLY A 11 -13.49 -10.24 6.91
C GLY A 11 -14.31 -10.63 5.70
N VAL A 12 -13.72 -11.38 4.78
CA VAL A 12 -14.40 -11.83 3.55
C VAL A 12 -14.42 -13.34 3.53
N ARG A 13 -15.62 -13.92 3.36
CA ARG A 13 -15.80 -15.32 3.01
C ARG A 13 -15.80 -15.46 1.50
N VAL A 14 -14.83 -16.20 0.95
CA VAL A 14 -14.75 -16.47 -0.49
C VAL A 14 -15.98 -17.26 -0.94
N VAL A 15 -16.59 -16.83 -2.05
CA VAL A 15 -17.78 -17.43 -2.67
C VAL A 15 -17.41 -18.12 -3.98
N SER A 16 -16.55 -17.50 -4.79
CA SER A 16 -16.05 -18.08 -6.04
C SER A 16 -14.63 -17.61 -6.36
N VAL A 17 -13.92 -18.44 -7.11
CA VAL A 17 -12.59 -18.15 -7.66
C VAL A 17 -12.61 -18.54 -9.13
N GLU A 18 -12.36 -17.57 -9.98
CA GLU A 18 -12.21 -17.67 -11.43
C GLU A 18 -10.79 -17.23 -11.82
N ALA A 19 -10.38 -17.45 -13.07
CA ALA A 19 -9.01 -17.21 -13.52
C ALA A 19 -8.51 -15.77 -13.25
N GLU A 20 -9.38 -14.78 -13.39
CA GLU A 20 -9.04 -13.35 -13.24
C GLU A 20 -9.85 -12.66 -12.13
N ARG A 21 -10.62 -13.42 -11.34
CA ARG A 21 -11.55 -12.82 -10.38
C ARG A 21 -11.80 -13.72 -9.17
N VAL A 22 -11.76 -13.10 -7.99
CA VAL A 22 -12.22 -13.72 -6.74
C VAL A 22 -13.43 -12.93 -6.25
N THR A 23 -14.54 -13.63 -5.96
CA THR A 23 -15.73 -13.02 -5.37
C THR A 23 -15.91 -13.52 -3.95
N GLY A 24 -16.32 -12.64 -3.04
CA GLY A 24 -16.59 -12.98 -1.65
C GLY A 24 -17.70 -12.14 -1.04
N ALA A 25 -18.17 -12.57 0.12
CA ALA A 25 -19.14 -11.83 0.94
C ALA A 25 -18.47 -11.30 2.21
N ILE A 26 -18.66 -10.02 2.50
CA ILE A 26 -18.22 -9.39 3.74
C ILE A 26 -19.01 -9.99 4.91
N VAL A 27 -18.31 -10.48 5.92
CA VAL A 27 -18.89 -11.07 7.14
C VAL A 27 -18.75 -10.19 8.37
N TRP A 28 -17.75 -9.31 8.38
CA TRP A 28 -17.56 -8.28 9.40
C TRP A 28 -16.71 -7.15 8.83
N SER A 29 -16.71 -6.00 9.50
CA SER A 29 -15.86 -4.86 9.16
C SER A 29 -15.41 -4.14 10.43
N ARG A 30 -14.20 -3.57 10.40
CA ARG A 30 -13.65 -2.73 11.47
C ARG A 30 -12.68 -1.71 10.88
N TRP A 31 -12.40 -0.64 11.63
CA TRP A 31 -11.28 0.25 11.31
C TRP A 31 -9.95 -0.52 11.34
N ALA A 32 -9.13 -0.32 10.31
CA ALA A 32 -7.77 -0.84 10.29
C ALA A 32 -6.94 -0.15 11.40
N SER A 33 -6.12 -0.93 12.09
CA SER A 33 -5.28 -0.44 13.21
C SER A 33 -3.78 -0.62 12.96
N GLY A 34 -3.39 -1.08 11.77
CA GLY A 34 -1.99 -1.37 11.42
C GLY A 34 -1.17 -0.15 11.03
N GLU A 35 -1.83 0.95 10.65
CA GLU A 35 -1.16 2.15 10.17
C GLU A 35 -0.47 2.93 11.30
N PRO A 36 0.76 3.44 11.08
CA PRO A 36 1.41 4.33 12.02
C PRO A 36 0.60 5.61 12.27
N ARG A 37 0.64 6.09 13.51
CA ARG A 37 0.03 7.40 13.86
C ARG A 37 0.80 8.59 13.29
N LEU A 38 2.09 8.39 12.99
CA LEU A 38 2.94 9.40 12.39
C LEU A 38 2.74 9.40 10.89
N GLN A 39 2.34 10.54 10.32
CA GLN A 39 2.31 10.71 8.87
C GLN A 39 3.72 11.00 8.35
N LEU A 40 4.33 10.01 7.70
CA LEU A 40 5.64 10.14 7.06
C LEU A 40 5.43 10.40 5.56
N GLU A 41 5.80 11.60 5.10
CA GLU A 41 5.91 11.92 3.68
C GLU A 41 7.39 11.85 3.27
N VAL A 42 7.70 11.05 2.26
CA VAL A 42 9.08 10.82 1.80
C VAL A 42 9.25 11.42 0.41
N VAL A 43 10.13 12.42 0.31
CA VAL A 43 10.60 12.94 -0.98
C VAL A 43 11.89 12.21 -1.34
N HIS A 44 11.88 11.44 -2.42
CA HIS A 44 13.01 10.61 -2.82
C HIS A 44 13.43 10.90 -4.26
N ALA A 45 14.74 11.01 -4.50
CA ALA A 45 15.27 11.20 -5.84
C ALA A 45 15.02 9.94 -6.69
N LEU A 46 14.65 10.11 -7.96
CA LEU A 46 14.48 8.99 -8.87
C LEU A 46 15.83 8.29 -9.06
N ILE A 47 15.85 6.96 -8.92
CA ILE A 47 17.00 6.09 -9.14
C ILE A 47 16.57 4.85 -9.93
N ARG A 48 17.55 4.06 -10.39
CA ARG A 48 17.31 2.69 -10.85
C ARG A 48 16.88 1.83 -9.66
N GLU A 49 16.03 0.83 -9.87
CA GLU A 49 15.56 -0.11 -8.82
C GLU A 49 14.65 0.54 -7.75
N MET A 50 13.73 1.41 -8.16
CA MET A 50 12.77 2.07 -7.25
C MET A 50 11.85 1.08 -6.50
N ASP A 51 11.62 -0.11 -7.04
CA ASP A 51 10.68 -1.09 -6.47
C ASP A 51 11.08 -1.53 -5.05
N GLU A 52 12.37 -1.76 -4.80
CA GLU A 52 12.89 -2.13 -3.48
C GLU A 52 12.75 -0.98 -2.47
N VAL A 53 12.98 0.25 -2.94
CA VAL A 53 12.81 1.47 -2.11
C VAL A 53 11.34 1.63 -1.72
N VAL A 54 10.42 1.48 -2.67
CA VAL A 54 8.99 1.60 -2.40
C VAL A 54 8.53 0.53 -1.42
N ALA A 55 8.97 -0.72 -1.59
CA ALA A 55 8.66 -1.81 -0.67
C ALA A 55 9.14 -1.50 0.76
N ALA A 56 10.40 -1.09 0.92
CA ALA A 56 10.96 -0.75 2.23
C ALA A 56 10.26 0.45 2.88
N LEU A 57 9.94 1.49 2.12
CA LEU A 57 9.21 2.66 2.62
C LEU A 57 7.77 2.29 3.03
N ALA A 58 7.10 1.40 2.28
CA ALA A 58 5.78 0.90 2.62
C ALA A 58 5.81 0.05 3.90
N GLU A 59 6.82 -0.81 4.09
CA GLU A 59 7.02 -1.59 5.31
C GLU A 59 7.25 -0.70 6.55
N MET A 60 7.89 0.44 6.37
CA MET A 60 8.05 1.45 7.44
C MET A 60 6.79 2.29 7.69
N GLY A 61 5.76 2.14 6.85
CA GLY A 61 4.51 2.91 6.93
C GLY A 61 4.65 4.35 6.44
N ALA A 62 5.40 4.57 5.36
CA ALA A 62 5.37 5.83 4.63
C ALA A 62 3.95 6.09 4.09
N ALA A 63 3.33 7.19 4.52
CA ALA A 63 1.99 7.56 4.09
C ALA A 63 1.96 8.05 2.64
N VAL A 64 3.05 8.71 2.20
CA VAL A 64 3.20 9.22 0.83
C VAL A 64 4.66 9.10 0.41
N ILE A 65 4.90 8.62 -0.81
CA ILE A 65 6.20 8.60 -1.46
C ILE A 65 6.13 9.52 -2.68
N ARG A 66 6.94 10.59 -2.71
CA ARG A 66 7.04 11.53 -3.82
C ARG A 66 8.38 11.36 -4.54
N PRO A 67 8.41 10.63 -5.67
CA PRO A 67 9.60 10.56 -6.50
C PRO A 67 9.84 11.89 -7.22
N ILE A 68 11.08 12.38 -7.18
CA ILE A 68 11.48 13.61 -7.89
C ILE A 68 12.67 13.36 -8.82
N VAL A 69 12.71 13.99 -9.98
CA VAL A 69 13.91 14.00 -10.84
C VAL A 69 14.89 15.02 -10.26
N ALA A 70 15.91 14.54 -9.56
CA ALA A 70 16.97 15.39 -9.02
C ALA A 70 18.06 15.63 -10.08
N GLN A 71 18.90 16.66 -9.86
CA GLN A 71 19.95 17.06 -10.80
C GLN A 71 20.93 15.92 -11.16
N ARG A 72 21.07 14.90 -10.32
CA ARG A 72 21.95 13.74 -10.53
C ARG A 72 21.19 12.40 -10.59
N SER A 73 19.88 12.43 -10.84
CA SER A 73 19.03 11.23 -10.88
C SER A 73 19.26 10.34 -12.10
N VAL A 74 19.90 10.87 -13.15
CA VAL A 74 20.24 10.12 -14.36
C VAL A 74 21.75 10.23 -14.57
N SER A 75 22.45 9.11 -14.40
CA SER A 75 23.82 8.91 -14.86
C SER A 75 23.95 7.57 -15.54
#